data_AF-A0A1A0HHT3-F1
#
_entry.id   AF-A0A1A0HHT3-F1
#
_cell.length_a   1.000
_cell.length_b   1.000
_cell.length_c   1.000
_cell.angle_alpha   90.00
_cell.angle_beta   90.00
_cell.angle_gamma   90.00
#
_symmetry.space_group_name_H-M   'P 1'
#
loop_
_entity.id
_entity.type
_entity.pdbx_description
1 polymer ?
#
loop_
_entity_poly.entity_id
_entity_poly.type
_entity_poly.pdbx_seq_one_letter_code
_entity_poly.pdbx_strand_id
1 'polypeptide(L)'
;MSENNLFVSEDEEMPPVSDHEQEPAQPQPTGPEPEDDDDPIIRSIPLVHGSLPNRQLQSLHVLQFAGRPKAQNFAAGGLKALVKPGSKVVQLQTPMNTEKFYNLGRALELGGHVENLALQGVLTETNGGLYAGRIIDQDGEQKFVLIPLDSTAQLRPLFKYIDDLDSARYQQVRQENSAADPQKLSAVQVLQTASKPGSNPSAEGQLNGGVGSCLRHVKRFNEEEWLSLSWFGGQDSSTEHITRAISNPQADKLEASTVLDEFL
;
A
#
# COMPACT_ATOMS: atom_id res chain seq x y z
N MET A 1 40.79 26.11 33.71
CA MET A 1 42.23 25.79 33.76
C MET A 1 42.29 24.41 34.40
N SER A 2 42.81 23.34 33.78
CA SER A 2 43.97 23.26 32.89
C SER A 2 43.89 21.96 32.08
N GLU A 3 44.28 22.02 30.81
CA GLU A 3 44.63 20.85 29.98
C GLU A 3 45.93 20.24 30.50
N ASN A 4 46.05 18.91 30.49
CA ASN A 4 47.32 18.23 30.72
C ASN A 4 47.50 17.06 29.74
N ASN A 5 48.28 17.36 28.70
CA ASN A 5 49.19 16.52 27.92
C ASN A 5 49.23 15.02 28.24
N LEU A 6 48.82 14.23 27.24
CA LEU A 6 49.06 12.80 27.14
C LEU A 6 50.03 12.54 25.97
N PHE A 7 51.32 12.77 26.20
CA PHE A 7 52.41 12.24 25.37
C PHE A 7 53.40 11.53 26.28
N VAL A 8 53.73 10.28 25.95
CA VAL A 8 54.88 9.56 26.50
C VAL A 8 55.60 8.87 25.33
N SER A 9 56.71 9.51 24.96
CA SER A 9 58.01 9.03 24.45
C SER A 9 58.13 7.73 23.64
N GLU A 10 58.65 7.96 22.43
CA GLU A 10 59.50 7.08 21.60
C GLU A 10 60.72 6.58 22.41
N ASP A 11 60.95 5.26 22.41
CA ASP A 11 62.26 4.59 22.38
C ASP A 11 62.12 3.12 22.84
N GLU A 12 62.03 2.17 21.89
CA GLU A 12 62.38 0.76 22.15
C GLU A 12 63.01 0.13 20.90
N GLU A 13 64.31 0.40 20.77
CA GLU A 13 65.42 -0.50 20.40
C GLU A 13 65.18 -1.67 19.40
N MET A 14 65.68 -1.50 18.17
CA MET A 14 65.89 -2.59 17.18
C MET A 14 67.21 -3.35 17.43
N PRO A 15 67.22 -4.70 17.35
CA PRO A 15 68.41 -5.48 17.04
C PRO A 15 68.47 -5.91 15.54
N PRO A 16 69.66 -6.27 15.03
CA PRO A 16 70.06 -5.98 13.64
C PRO A 16 69.65 -7.03 12.59
N VAL A 17 69.47 -6.52 11.38
CA VAL A 17 69.43 -7.22 10.09
C VAL A 17 70.65 -8.11 9.87
N SER A 18 70.40 -9.35 9.42
CA SER A 18 71.40 -10.18 8.73
C SER A 18 70.88 -10.48 7.33
N ASP A 19 71.60 -9.95 6.34
CA ASP A 19 71.39 -10.18 4.91
C ASP A 19 71.77 -11.61 4.53
N HIS A 20 70.80 -12.39 4.05
CA HIS A 20 71.07 -13.45 3.07
C HIS A 20 70.03 -13.42 1.97
N GLU A 21 70.52 -13.06 0.78
CA GLU A 21 69.84 -13.09 -0.50
C GLU A 21 69.30 -14.50 -0.82
N GLN A 22 68.01 -14.60 -1.11
CA GLN A 22 67.45 -15.66 -1.96
C GLN A 22 66.20 -15.12 -2.67
N GLU A 23 66.21 -15.22 -3.99
CA GLU A 23 65.19 -14.76 -4.94
C GLU A 23 63.76 -15.17 -4.52
N PRO A 24 62.72 -14.34 -4.78
CA PRO A 24 61.35 -14.76 -4.60
C PRO A 24 61.00 -15.76 -5.69
N ALA A 25 60.94 -17.05 -5.32
CA ALA A 25 60.32 -18.07 -6.13
C ALA A 25 58.86 -17.67 -6.43
N GLN A 26 58.55 -17.50 -7.71
CA GLN A 26 57.19 -17.35 -8.20
C GLN A 26 56.33 -18.55 -7.74
N PRO A 27 55.17 -18.35 -7.09
CA PRO A 27 54.24 -19.44 -6.91
C PRO A 27 53.62 -19.78 -8.28
N GLN A 28 53.94 -20.97 -8.79
CA GLN A 28 53.22 -21.59 -9.90
C GLN A 28 51.75 -21.81 -9.49
N PRO A 29 50.79 -21.64 -10.42
CA PRO A 29 49.39 -21.93 -10.15
C PRO A 29 49.19 -23.45 -10.26
N THR A 30 49.21 -24.15 -9.13
CA THR A 30 48.83 -25.56 -9.06
C THR A 30 47.69 -25.74 -8.07
N GLY A 31 46.49 -25.87 -8.60
CA GLY A 31 45.33 -26.36 -7.85
C GLY A 31 44.03 -25.86 -8.48
N PRO A 32 43.06 -26.75 -8.77
CA PRO A 32 41.73 -26.31 -9.19
C PRO A 32 41.16 -25.38 -8.11
N GLU A 33 40.45 -24.34 -8.52
CA GLU A 33 39.64 -23.54 -7.59
C GLU A 33 38.82 -24.51 -6.73
N PRO A 34 38.79 -24.34 -5.40
CA PRO A 34 37.91 -25.16 -4.58
C PRO A 34 36.50 -24.95 -5.14
N GLU A 35 35.89 -26.03 -5.62
CA GLU A 35 34.45 -26.08 -5.83
C GLU A 35 33.84 -25.55 -4.54
N ASP A 36 33.06 -24.48 -4.64
CA ASP A 36 32.42 -23.85 -3.49
C ASP A 36 31.77 -24.96 -2.64
N ASP A 37 32.31 -25.18 -1.44
CA ASP A 37 31.76 -26.09 -0.44
C ASP A 37 30.41 -25.51 0.01
N ASP A 38 29.37 -25.72 -0.79
CA ASP A 38 28.01 -25.28 -0.49
C ASP A 38 27.56 -25.91 0.83
N ASP A 39 27.09 -25.07 1.76
CA ASP A 39 26.52 -25.50 3.04
C ASP A 39 25.43 -26.57 2.82
N PRO A 40 25.42 -27.67 3.59
CA PRO A 40 24.46 -28.74 3.39
C PRO A 40 23.02 -28.25 3.63
N ILE A 41 22.11 -28.59 2.72
CA ILE A 41 20.68 -28.30 2.88
C ILE A 41 20.12 -29.11 4.06
N ILE A 42 19.96 -28.46 5.21
CA ILE A 42 19.40 -29.08 6.42
C ILE A 42 17.88 -29.32 6.27
N ARG A 43 17.18 -28.41 5.58
CA ARG A 43 15.71 -28.45 5.44
C ARG A 43 15.23 -27.81 4.15
N SER A 44 14.44 -28.56 3.37
CA SER A 44 13.73 -28.04 2.20
C SER A 44 12.27 -27.78 2.55
N ILE A 45 11.80 -26.56 2.32
CA ILE A 45 10.39 -26.17 2.52
C ILE A 45 9.74 -26.03 1.13
N PRO A 46 8.81 -26.92 0.74
CA PRO A 46 8.09 -26.79 -0.52
C PRO A 46 7.32 -25.48 -0.59
N LEU A 47 7.56 -24.76 -1.70
CA LEU A 47 6.85 -23.55 -2.07
C LEU A 47 5.68 -23.92 -2.99
N VAL A 48 4.45 -23.61 -2.57
CA VAL A 48 3.24 -23.91 -3.34
C VAL A 48 2.60 -22.61 -3.77
N HIS A 49 2.27 -22.51 -5.05
CA HIS A 49 1.55 -21.37 -5.59
C HIS A 49 0.04 -21.54 -5.33
N GLY A 50 -0.48 -20.80 -4.36
CA GLY A 50 -1.90 -20.74 -4.04
C GLY A 50 -2.67 -19.83 -5.00
N SER A 51 -3.90 -20.23 -5.34
CA SER A 51 -4.87 -19.37 -6.02
C SER A 51 -6.09 -19.16 -5.13
N LEU A 52 -6.73 -18.00 -5.28
CA LEU A 52 -8.06 -17.79 -4.72
C LEU A 52 -9.06 -18.74 -5.39
N PRO A 53 -10.07 -19.24 -4.65
CA PRO A 53 -11.07 -20.17 -5.19
C PRO A 53 -11.80 -19.63 -6.41
N ASN A 54 -12.06 -18.31 -6.46
CA ASN A 54 -12.67 -17.66 -7.61
C ASN A 54 -12.01 -16.31 -7.90
N ARG A 55 -10.92 -16.34 -8.68
CA ARG A 55 -10.19 -15.15 -9.15
C ARG A 55 -11.01 -14.16 -9.98
N GLN A 56 -12.14 -14.57 -10.57
CA GLN A 56 -12.98 -13.67 -11.37
C GLN A 56 -13.90 -12.81 -10.50
N LEU A 57 -14.28 -13.31 -9.32
CA LEU A 57 -15.16 -12.61 -8.37
C LEU A 57 -14.41 -12.10 -7.13
N GLN A 58 -13.22 -12.63 -6.84
CA GLN A 58 -12.45 -12.33 -5.65
C GLN A 58 -11.10 -11.74 -6.05
N SER A 59 -10.75 -10.66 -5.37
CA SER A 59 -9.44 -10.02 -5.46
C SER A 59 -8.82 -9.90 -4.08
N LEU A 60 -7.49 -10.01 -4.01
CA LEU A 60 -6.72 -9.89 -2.79
C LEU A 60 -6.02 -8.54 -2.75
N HIS A 61 -6.32 -7.78 -1.70
CA HIS A 61 -5.76 -6.45 -1.48
C HIS A 61 -5.10 -6.36 -0.11
N VAL A 62 -3.97 -5.67 -0.04
CA VAL A 62 -3.33 -5.34 1.25
C VAL A 62 -3.63 -3.91 1.64
N LEU A 63 -4.18 -3.74 2.83
CA LEU A 63 -4.48 -2.45 3.43
C LEU A 63 -3.41 -2.10 4.46
N GLN A 64 -2.66 -1.04 4.21
CA GLN A 64 -1.66 -0.51 5.13
C GLN A 64 -2.23 0.67 5.89
N PHE A 65 -2.19 0.63 7.23
CA PHE A 65 -2.75 1.68 8.08
C PHE A 65 -1.67 2.67 8.51
N ALA A 66 -1.62 3.83 7.85
CA ALA A 66 -0.68 4.88 8.22
C ALA A 66 -1.05 5.48 9.59
N GLY A 67 -0.09 5.49 10.54
CA GLY A 67 -0.27 6.08 11.86
C GLY A 67 -0.89 5.17 12.92
N ARG A 68 -1.10 3.87 12.63
CA ARG A 68 -1.49 2.88 13.64
C ARG A 68 -0.35 1.91 13.95
N PRO A 69 -0.03 1.64 15.24
CA PRO A 69 0.97 0.66 15.59
C PRO A 69 0.45 -0.78 15.37
N LYS A 70 1.36 -1.71 15.06
CA LYS A 70 1.05 -3.12 14.78
C LYS A 70 0.27 -3.83 15.90
N ALA A 71 0.47 -3.42 17.15
CA ALA A 71 -0.18 -4.03 18.31
C ALA A 71 -1.65 -3.60 18.49
N GLN A 72 -2.10 -2.54 17.82
CA GLN A 72 -3.43 -1.99 18.01
C GLN A 72 -4.37 -2.51 16.91
N ASN A 73 -5.06 -3.61 17.23
CA ASN A 73 -6.11 -4.15 16.37
C ASN A 73 -7.36 -3.27 16.39
N PHE A 74 -8.16 -3.36 15.34
CA PHE A 74 -9.49 -2.76 15.32
C PHE A 74 -10.42 -3.49 16.28
N ALA A 75 -11.27 -2.75 16.99
CA ALA A 75 -12.31 -3.35 17.82
C ALA A 75 -13.25 -4.16 16.92
N ALA A 76 -13.45 -5.42 17.29
CA ALA A 76 -14.36 -6.32 16.58
C ALA A 76 -15.79 -5.78 16.70
N GLY A 77 -16.41 -5.38 15.59
CA GLY A 77 -17.86 -5.13 15.54
C GLY A 77 -18.35 -3.73 15.16
N GLY A 78 -17.56 -2.89 14.48
CA GLY A 78 -18.06 -1.57 14.04
C GLY A 78 -17.44 -0.98 12.77
N LEU A 79 -16.61 -1.74 12.07
CA LEU A 79 -15.97 -1.25 10.85
C LEU A 79 -16.94 -1.26 9.68
N LYS A 80 -17.07 -0.13 8.99
CA LYS A 80 -17.79 -0.06 7.71
C LYS A 80 -16.78 0.15 6.59
N ALA A 81 -16.77 -0.75 5.61
CA ALA A 81 -15.94 -0.62 4.44
C ALA A 81 -16.77 -0.10 3.27
N LEU A 82 -16.18 0.79 2.48
CA LEU A 82 -16.77 1.41 1.31
C LEU A 82 -15.74 1.33 0.18
N VAL A 83 -16.17 0.98 -1.02
CA VAL A 83 -15.29 0.86 -2.18
C VAL A 83 -15.88 1.54 -3.40
N LYS A 84 -14.99 2.08 -4.22
CA LYS A 84 -15.26 2.56 -5.58
C LYS A 84 -14.36 1.78 -6.54
N PRO A 85 -14.86 0.70 -7.17
CA PRO A 85 -14.04 -0.16 -8.02
C PRO A 85 -13.48 0.56 -9.26
N GLY A 86 -14.26 1.44 -9.91
CA GLY A 86 -13.88 2.17 -11.12
C GLY A 86 -12.79 3.22 -10.89
N SER A 87 -12.79 3.86 -9.72
CA SER A 87 -11.75 4.79 -9.29
C SER A 87 -10.66 4.14 -8.43
N LYS A 88 -10.78 2.84 -8.11
CA LYS A 88 -9.85 2.09 -7.26
C LYS A 88 -9.64 2.73 -5.89
N VAL A 89 -10.70 3.21 -5.26
CA VAL A 89 -10.61 3.87 -3.93
C VAL A 89 -11.32 3.03 -2.89
N VAL A 90 -10.65 2.81 -1.76
CA VAL A 90 -11.22 2.14 -0.58
C VAL A 90 -11.27 3.11 0.57
N GLN A 91 -12.37 3.09 1.30
CA GLN A 91 -12.58 3.85 2.51
C GLN A 91 -13.03 2.91 3.63
N LEU A 92 -12.38 3.03 4.79
CA LEU A 92 -12.72 2.31 6.00
C LEU A 92 -13.15 3.32 7.07
N GLN A 93 -14.36 3.15 7.60
CA GLN A 93 -14.84 3.94 8.73
C GLN A 93 -14.61 3.17 10.02
N THR A 94 -13.87 3.78 10.93
CA THR A 94 -13.55 3.23 12.25
C THR A 94 -14.25 4.03 13.33
N PRO A 95 -15.05 3.39 14.22
CA PRO A 95 -15.66 4.09 15.34
C PRO A 95 -14.58 4.58 16.31
N MET A 96 -14.73 5.81 16.77
CA MET A 96 -13.89 6.43 17.78
C MET A 96 -14.53 6.26 19.17
N ASN A 97 -13.73 6.01 20.20
CA ASN A 97 -14.23 6.00 21.57
C ASN A 97 -14.47 7.46 22.03
N THR A 98 -15.73 7.82 22.23
CA THR A 98 -16.16 9.15 22.64
C THR A 98 -16.23 9.36 24.16
N GLU A 99 -15.90 8.36 24.97
CA GLU A 99 -16.08 8.41 26.43
C GLU A 99 -14.89 9.02 27.18
N LYS A 100 -13.65 8.77 26.70
CA LYS A 100 -12.44 9.11 27.49
C LYS A 100 -11.62 10.29 26.96
N PHE A 101 -11.59 10.50 25.64
CA PHE A 101 -10.68 11.46 25.01
C PHE A 101 -11.37 12.36 23.97
N TYR A 102 -12.70 12.43 24.01
CA TYR A 102 -13.49 13.20 23.06
C TYR A 102 -14.07 14.45 23.72
N ASN A 103 -13.74 15.61 23.16
CA ASN A 103 -14.28 16.88 23.63
C ASN A 103 -15.53 17.23 22.82
N LEU A 104 -16.69 17.05 23.44
CA LEU A 104 -17.99 17.33 22.83
C LEU A 104 -18.17 18.81 22.49
N GLY A 105 -17.67 19.72 23.33
CA GLY A 105 -17.77 21.17 23.09
C GLY A 105 -17.05 21.58 21.80
N ARG A 106 -15.82 21.10 21.61
CA ARG A 106 -15.05 21.37 20.39
C ARG A 106 -15.67 20.75 19.13
N ALA A 107 -16.27 19.56 19.27
CA ALA A 107 -16.96 18.91 18.15
C ALA A 107 -18.21 19.70 17.71
N LEU A 108 -18.98 20.23 18.67
CA LEU A 108 -20.13 21.10 18.39
C LEU A 108 -19.72 22.44 17.77
N GLU A 109 -18.62 23.06 18.23
CA GLU A 109 -18.07 24.27 17.62
C GLU A 109 -17.64 24.04 16.17
N LEU A 110 -17.05 22.89 15.90
CA LEU A 110 -16.72 22.42 14.56
C LEU A 110 -17.95 21.88 13.82
N GLY A 111 -19.18 22.12 14.27
CA GLY A 111 -20.39 21.87 13.48
C GLY A 111 -20.75 20.40 13.26
N GLY A 112 -20.23 19.45 14.06
CA GLY A 112 -20.64 18.05 13.91
C GLY A 112 -20.16 17.10 15.00
N HIS A 113 -20.97 16.07 15.28
CA HIS A 113 -20.57 14.97 16.15
C HIS A 113 -19.75 13.95 15.34
N VAL A 114 -18.44 13.89 15.58
CA VAL A 114 -17.51 13.01 14.85
C VAL A 114 -17.35 11.70 15.62
N GLU A 115 -18.23 10.75 15.34
CA GLU A 115 -18.17 9.39 15.93
C GLU A 115 -17.25 8.45 15.16
N ASN A 116 -17.03 8.72 13.87
CA ASN A 116 -16.34 7.82 12.96
C ASN A 116 -15.12 8.49 12.33
N LEU A 117 -13.97 7.84 12.46
CA LEU A 117 -12.76 8.18 11.73
C LEU A 117 -12.81 7.52 10.35
N ALA A 118 -12.80 8.33 9.29
CA ALA A 118 -12.66 7.85 7.93
C ALA A 118 -11.18 7.67 7.57
N LEU A 119 -10.81 6.48 7.10
CA LEU A 119 -9.50 6.17 6.53
C LEU A 119 -9.69 5.91 5.04
N GLN A 120 -9.01 6.64 4.17
CA GLN A 120 -9.12 6.50 2.72
C GLN A 120 -7.77 6.15 2.11
N GLY A 121 -7.78 5.31 1.07
CA GLY A 121 -6.61 4.99 0.28
C GLY A 121 -6.97 4.63 -1.15
N VAL A 122 -6.00 4.78 -2.04
CA VAL A 122 -6.09 4.37 -3.44
C VAL A 122 -5.44 3.00 -3.58
N LEU A 123 -6.13 2.07 -4.24
CA LEU A 123 -5.61 0.75 -4.59
C LEU A 123 -4.66 0.91 -5.79
N THR A 124 -3.38 0.68 -5.54
CA THR A 124 -2.35 0.60 -6.57
C THR A 124 -2.20 -0.85 -6.98
N GLU A 125 -2.43 -1.15 -8.26
CA GLU A 125 -2.22 -2.50 -8.79
C GLU A 125 -0.76 -2.89 -8.66
N THR A 126 -0.56 -4.14 -8.29
CA THR A 126 0.78 -4.72 -8.27
C THR A 126 0.95 -5.48 -9.58
N ASN A 127 1.80 -4.98 -10.47
CA ASN A 127 2.06 -5.59 -11.79
C ASN A 127 2.91 -6.89 -11.67
N GLY A 128 2.44 -7.85 -10.86
CA GLY A 128 3.19 -9.05 -10.48
C GLY A 128 4.36 -8.74 -9.54
N GLY A 129 4.61 -9.62 -8.57
CA GLY A 129 5.80 -9.55 -7.72
C GLY A 129 5.55 -9.41 -6.22
N LEU A 130 4.35 -9.03 -5.77
CA LEU A 130 3.97 -9.14 -4.36
C LEU A 130 3.15 -10.42 -4.14
N TYR A 131 3.60 -11.23 -3.18
CA TYR A 131 2.92 -12.44 -2.76
C TYR A 131 2.66 -12.42 -1.26
N ALA A 132 1.49 -12.89 -0.85
CA ALA A 132 1.15 -13.14 0.54
C ALA A 132 1.59 -14.58 0.84
N GLY A 133 2.62 -14.72 1.67
CA GLY A 133 3.11 -16.01 2.13
C GLY A 133 2.43 -16.42 3.43
N ARG A 134 1.96 -17.66 3.50
CA ARG A 134 1.56 -18.30 4.75
C ARG A 134 2.31 -19.62 4.92
N ILE A 135 2.92 -19.79 6.09
CA ILE A 135 3.49 -21.07 6.52
C ILE A 135 2.36 -21.92 7.08
N ILE A 136 2.25 -23.15 6.59
CA ILE A 136 1.32 -24.14 7.09
C ILE A 136 2.15 -25.35 7.51
N ASP A 137 2.05 -25.70 8.79
CA ASP A 137 2.55 -26.96 9.33
C ASP A 137 1.42 -27.99 9.24
N GLN A 138 1.48 -28.91 8.27
CA GLN A 138 0.58 -30.06 8.19
C GLN A 138 1.42 -31.32 8.40
N ASP A 139 1.11 -32.08 9.45
CA ASP A 139 1.69 -33.40 9.73
C ASP A 139 3.24 -33.47 9.68
N GLY A 140 3.92 -32.41 10.13
CA GLY A 140 5.39 -32.35 10.17
C GLY A 140 6.05 -31.87 8.88
N GLU A 141 5.29 -31.71 7.79
CA GLU A 141 5.75 -31.06 6.56
C GLU A 141 5.36 -29.57 6.58
N GLN A 142 6.38 -28.71 6.52
CA GLN A 142 6.20 -27.26 6.37
C GLN A 142 5.96 -26.95 4.90
N LYS A 143 4.79 -26.38 4.59
CA LYS A 143 4.47 -25.90 3.23
C LYS A 143 4.35 -24.39 3.27
N PHE A 144 5.00 -23.72 2.32
CA PHE A 144 4.89 -22.27 2.16
C PHE A 144 3.93 -21.98 1.02
N VAL A 145 2.75 -21.46 1.33
CA VAL A 145 1.75 -21.11 0.31
C VAL A 145 1.91 -19.64 -0.05
N LEU A 146 2.19 -19.36 -1.33
CA LEU A 146 2.24 -18.01 -1.91
C LEU A 146 0.95 -17.67 -2.63
N ILE A 147 0.36 -16.52 -2.35
CA ILE A 147 -0.84 -16.03 -3.04
C ILE A 147 -0.51 -14.70 -3.72
N PRO A 148 -0.72 -14.54 -5.03
CA PRO A 148 -0.45 -13.27 -5.69
C PRO A 148 -1.40 -12.18 -5.19
N LEU A 149 -0.87 -11.00 -4.89
CA LEU A 149 -1.69 -9.82 -4.57
C LEU A 149 -2.08 -9.05 -5.83
N ASP A 150 -3.33 -8.59 -5.86
CA ASP A 150 -3.83 -7.78 -6.97
C ASP A 150 -3.49 -6.30 -6.78
N SER A 151 -3.63 -5.80 -5.54
CA SER A 151 -3.35 -4.41 -5.25
C SER A 151 -3.00 -4.15 -3.80
N THR A 152 -2.41 -2.98 -3.56
CA THR A 152 -2.08 -2.48 -2.23
C THR A 152 -2.71 -1.10 -2.05
N ALA A 153 -3.22 -0.79 -0.86
CA ALA A 153 -3.69 0.55 -0.52
C ALA A 153 -3.07 1.02 0.79
N GLN A 154 -2.51 2.24 0.76
CA GLN A 154 -2.12 2.95 1.96
C GLN A 154 -3.31 3.80 2.44
N LEU A 155 -3.92 3.39 3.54
CA LEU A 155 -5.02 4.08 4.17
C LEU A 155 -4.49 5.21 5.06
N ARG A 156 -4.94 6.43 4.76
CA ARG A 156 -4.62 7.65 5.52
C ARG A 156 -5.90 8.22 6.14
N PRO A 157 -5.82 8.85 7.32
CA PRO A 157 -6.95 9.59 7.88
C PRO A 157 -7.45 10.69 6.94
N LEU A 158 -8.75 10.70 6.69
CA LEU A 158 -9.45 11.71 5.91
C LEU A 158 -10.40 12.48 6.83
N PHE A 159 -10.29 13.81 6.80
CA PHE A 159 -11.14 14.71 7.59
C PHE A 159 -12.34 15.21 6.79
N LYS A 160 -13.16 14.27 6.28
CA LYS A 160 -14.31 14.59 5.42
C LYS A 160 -15.28 15.60 6.04
N TYR A 161 -15.47 15.53 7.36
CA TYR A 161 -16.36 16.46 8.07
C TYR A 161 -15.91 17.92 7.92
N ILE A 162 -14.61 18.20 7.84
CA ILE A 162 -14.08 19.57 7.64
C ILE A 162 -14.44 20.04 6.23
N ASP A 163 -14.19 19.20 5.23
CA ASP A 163 -14.52 19.52 3.83
C ASP A 163 -16.03 19.77 3.64
N ASP A 164 -16.87 18.95 4.28
CA ASP A 164 -18.33 19.09 4.23
C ASP A 164 -18.77 20.43 4.87
N LEU A 165 -18.18 20.85 5.99
CA LEU A 165 -18.49 22.12 6.67
C LEU A 165 -18.04 23.34 5.87
N ASP A 166 -16.83 23.31 5.32
CA ASP A 166 -16.32 24.37 4.46
C ASP A 166 -17.19 24.52 3.22
N SER A 167 -17.62 23.40 2.64
CA SER A 167 -18.55 23.39 1.49
C SER A 167 -19.92 23.97 1.86
N ALA A 168 -20.46 23.63 3.03
CA ALA A 168 -21.75 24.13 3.50
C ALA A 168 -21.68 25.64 3.78
N ARG A 169 -20.61 26.10 4.42
CA ARG A 169 -20.36 27.52 4.69
C ARG A 169 -20.21 28.32 3.40
N TYR A 170 -19.47 27.79 2.43
CA TYR A 170 -19.32 28.43 1.11
C TYR A 170 -20.66 28.51 0.37
N GLN A 171 -21.49 27.47 0.44
CA GLN A 171 -22.84 27.47 -0.14
C GLN A 171 -23.76 28.49 0.53
N GLN A 172 -23.71 28.63 1.86
CA GLN A 172 -24.48 29.63 2.60
C GLN A 172 -24.12 31.06 2.18
N VAL A 173 -22.83 31.40 2.16
CA VAL A 173 -22.37 32.73 1.71
C VAL A 173 -22.78 33.00 0.26
N ARG A 174 -22.70 31.98 -0.60
CA ARG A 174 -23.15 32.10 -2.00
C ARG A 174 -24.66 32.32 -2.08
N GLN A 175 -25.45 31.64 -1.26
CA GLN A 175 -26.90 31.77 -1.22
C GLN A 175 -27.31 33.14 -0.67
N GLU A 176 -26.66 33.64 0.38
CA GLU A 176 -26.88 34.99 0.93
C GLU A 176 -26.53 36.09 -0.08
N ASN A 177 -25.39 35.98 -0.76
CA ASN A 177 -25.00 36.91 -1.82
C ASN A 177 -25.95 36.85 -3.03
N SER A 178 -26.51 35.67 -3.34
CA SER A 178 -27.51 35.52 -4.41
C SER A 178 -28.89 36.04 -3.99
N ALA A 179 -29.21 35.99 -2.70
CA ALA A 179 -30.46 36.51 -2.15
C ALA A 179 -30.42 38.03 -1.92
N ALA A 180 -29.23 38.61 -1.69
CA ALA A 180 -29.01 40.03 -1.49
C ALA A 180 -29.04 40.85 -2.81
N ASP A 181 -28.94 40.20 -3.97
CA ASP A 181 -29.03 40.84 -5.29
C ASP A 181 -30.26 40.35 -6.09
N PRO A 182 -31.49 40.73 -5.69
CA PRO A 182 -32.72 40.28 -6.35
C PRO A 182 -32.93 40.88 -7.74
N GLN A 183 -32.04 41.76 -8.23
CA GLN A 183 -32.18 42.39 -9.55
C GLN A 183 -31.80 41.47 -10.73
N LYS A 184 -31.35 40.23 -10.47
CA LYS A 184 -31.14 39.21 -11.50
C LYS A 184 -32.07 38.00 -11.35
N LEU A 185 -33.34 38.22 -10.98
CA LEU A 185 -34.43 37.29 -11.31
C LEU A 185 -34.76 37.33 -12.81
N SER A 186 -33.74 37.19 -13.65
CA SER A 186 -33.96 36.70 -14.99
C SER A 186 -33.94 35.19 -14.86
N ALA A 187 -35.09 34.57 -15.00
CA ALA A 187 -35.18 33.23 -15.57
C ALA A 187 -34.54 33.31 -16.97
N VAL A 188 -33.21 33.41 -17.03
CA VAL A 188 -32.43 33.26 -18.23
C VAL A 188 -32.67 31.81 -18.60
N GLN A 189 -33.41 31.59 -19.67
CA GLN A 189 -33.50 30.29 -20.30
C GLN A 189 -32.09 29.97 -20.80
N VAL A 190 -31.28 29.33 -19.94
CA VAL A 190 -29.92 28.92 -20.26
C VAL A 190 -30.02 27.80 -21.29
N LEU A 191 -30.12 28.19 -22.55
CA LEU A 191 -30.02 27.27 -23.66
C LEU A 191 -28.56 26.85 -23.75
N GLN A 192 -28.25 25.64 -23.30
CA GLN A 192 -26.90 25.08 -23.35
C GLN A 192 -26.54 24.73 -24.80
N THR A 193 -26.16 25.74 -25.59
CA THR A 193 -25.79 25.60 -27.01
C THR A 193 -24.31 25.30 -27.23
N ALA A 194 -23.53 25.15 -26.14
CA ALA A 194 -22.11 24.83 -26.21
C ALA A 194 -21.87 23.37 -26.64
N SER A 195 -21.92 23.11 -27.95
CA SER A 195 -21.32 21.91 -28.54
C SER A 195 -19.85 22.21 -28.88
N LYS A 196 -18.93 21.67 -28.09
CA LYS A 196 -17.51 21.68 -28.47
C LYS A 196 -17.34 20.78 -29.70
N PRO A 197 -16.82 21.28 -30.84
CA PRO A 197 -16.49 20.42 -31.97
C PRO A 197 -15.41 19.42 -31.55
N GLY A 198 -15.60 18.16 -31.95
CA GLY A 198 -14.86 17.00 -31.45
C GLY A 198 -13.34 17.17 -31.51
N SER A 199 -12.68 16.91 -30.38
CA SER A 199 -11.23 16.73 -30.36
C SER A 199 -10.87 15.51 -31.20
N ASN A 200 -10.11 15.71 -32.27
CA ASN A 200 -9.56 14.62 -33.08
C ASN A 200 -8.80 13.64 -32.17
N PRO A 201 -9.09 12.33 -32.20
CA PRO A 201 -8.42 11.33 -31.36
C PRO A 201 -6.99 11.00 -31.81
N SER A 202 -6.48 11.64 -32.88
CA SER A 202 -5.20 11.31 -33.51
C SER A 202 -4.06 12.29 -33.21
N ALA A 203 -4.25 13.25 -32.31
CA ALA A 203 -3.17 14.15 -31.87
C ALA A 203 -2.50 13.59 -30.61
N GLU A 204 -1.64 12.59 -30.81
CA GLU A 204 -0.65 12.19 -29.81
C GLU A 204 0.21 13.41 -29.44
N GLY A 205 0.04 13.93 -28.23
CA GLY A 205 1.00 14.87 -27.63
C GLY A 205 0.54 16.30 -27.38
N GLN A 206 -0.73 16.68 -27.60
CA GLN A 206 -1.17 18.04 -27.29
C GLN A 206 -2.29 18.11 -26.25
N LEU A 207 -2.02 18.85 -25.18
CA LEU A 207 -2.81 19.18 -24.00
C LEU A 207 -4.07 20.01 -24.34
N ASN A 208 -4.76 19.72 -25.43
CA ASN A 208 -5.82 20.55 -25.99
C ASN A 208 -7.18 19.85 -25.95
N GLY A 209 -8.06 20.36 -25.08
CA GLY A 209 -9.52 20.34 -25.29
C GLY A 209 -10.35 19.57 -24.26
N GLY A 210 -9.76 18.61 -23.56
CA GLY A 210 -10.41 17.79 -22.54
C GLY A 210 -10.02 18.15 -21.11
N VAL A 211 -10.88 17.78 -20.16
CA VAL A 211 -10.56 17.67 -18.74
C VAL A 211 -9.25 16.87 -18.61
N GLY A 212 -8.18 17.50 -18.11
CA GLY A 212 -6.85 16.88 -18.00
C GLY A 212 -6.86 15.54 -17.27
N SER A 213 -5.87 14.68 -17.50
CA SER A 213 -5.84 13.30 -16.99
C SER A 213 -6.16 13.19 -15.47
N CYS A 214 -5.56 14.06 -14.65
CA CYS A 214 -5.86 14.11 -13.21
C CYS A 214 -7.33 14.49 -12.93
N LEU A 215 -7.84 15.51 -13.62
CA LEU A 215 -9.22 15.96 -13.44
C LEU A 215 -10.23 14.94 -13.98
N ARG A 216 -9.84 14.07 -14.93
CA ARG A 216 -10.63 12.93 -15.39
C ARG A 216 -10.77 11.88 -14.30
N HIS A 217 -9.69 11.56 -13.59
CA HIS A 217 -9.75 10.64 -12.44
C HIS A 217 -10.58 11.21 -11.29
N VAL A 218 -10.43 12.50 -10.98
CA VAL A 218 -11.27 13.19 -9.98
C VAL A 218 -12.74 13.18 -10.39
N LYS A 219 -13.04 13.47 -11.67
CA LYS A 219 -14.41 13.43 -12.19
C LYS A 219 -15.02 12.03 -12.08
N ARG A 220 -14.29 10.99 -12.54
CA ARG A 220 -14.73 9.59 -12.40
C ARG A 220 -14.97 9.22 -10.94
N PHE A 221 -14.07 9.63 -10.04
CA PHE A 221 -14.23 9.42 -8.61
C PHE A 221 -15.50 10.10 -8.06
N ASN A 222 -15.79 11.33 -8.47
CA ASN A 222 -16.98 12.06 -8.00
C ASN A 222 -18.30 11.49 -8.57
N GLU A 223 -18.27 10.97 -9.80
CA GLU A 223 -19.43 10.38 -10.48
C GLU A 223 -19.75 8.97 -10.00
N GLU A 224 -18.76 8.23 -9.50
CA GLU A 224 -18.96 6.87 -9.02
C GLU A 224 -19.63 6.83 -7.65
N GLU A 225 -20.62 5.94 -7.50
CA GLU A 225 -21.30 5.71 -6.22
C GLU A 225 -20.49 4.80 -5.31
N TRP A 226 -20.64 4.98 -3.99
CA TRP A 226 -19.96 4.15 -3.01
C TRP A 226 -20.68 2.81 -2.85
N LEU A 227 -19.96 1.71 -3.04
CA LEU A 227 -20.44 0.37 -2.71
C LEU A 227 -20.08 0.04 -1.26
N SER A 228 -21.07 -0.31 -0.45
CA SER A 228 -20.83 -0.76 0.92
C SER A 228 -20.39 -2.21 0.95
N LEU A 229 -19.33 -2.48 1.70
CA LEU A 229 -18.80 -3.82 1.95
C LEU A 229 -18.97 -4.17 3.43
N SER A 230 -19.35 -5.42 3.68
CA SER A 230 -19.36 -5.99 5.03
C SER A 230 -17.94 -6.31 5.48
N TRP A 231 -17.60 -5.91 6.70
CA TRP A 231 -16.32 -6.22 7.32
C TRP A 231 -16.44 -7.48 8.17
N PHE A 232 -15.63 -8.49 7.88
CA PHE A 232 -15.56 -9.73 8.66
C PHE A 232 -14.20 -9.88 9.34
N GLY A 233 -14.20 -9.97 10.67
CA GLY A 233 -13.01 -9.97 11.51
C GLY A 233 -12.35 -11.34 11.71
N GLY A 234 -12.26 -12.18 10.67
CA GLY A 234 -11.54 -13.45 10.72
C GLY A 234 -12.23 -14.61 11.47
N GLN A 235 -13.12 -14.32 12.43
CA GLN A 235 -13.87 -15.33 13.20
C GLN A 235 -15.19 -15.76 12.55
N ASP A 236 -15.47 -15.31 11.33
CA ASP A 236 -16.70 -15.68 10.63
C ASP A 236 -16.51 -16.94 9.77
N SER A 237 -17.56 -17.77 9.67
CA SER A 237 -17.59 -19.02 8.91
C SER A 237 -17.15 -18.82 7.45
N SER A 238 -17.54 -17.70 6.85
CA SER A 238 -17.16 -17.32 5.48
C SER A 238 -15.65 -17.09 5.34
N THR A 239 -15.03 -16.46 6.34
CA THR A 239 -13.59 -16.15 6.33
C THR A 239 -12.78 -17.42 6.58
N GLU A 240 -13.25 -18.29 7.48
CA GLU A 240 -12.63 -19.61 7.70
C GLU A 240 -12.68 -20.48 6.46
N HIS A 241 -13.80 -20.48 5.72
CA HIS A 241 -13.92 -21.23 4.48
C HIS A 241 -12.91 -20.77 3.42
N ILE A 242 -12.81 -19.45 3.19
CA ILE A 242 -11.82 -18.88 2.27
C ILE A 242 -10.40 -19.20 2.73
N THR A 243 -10.14 -19.05 4.04
CA THR A 243 -8.84 -19.34 4.64
C THR A 243 -8.44 -20.80 4.47
N ARG A 244 -9.37 -21.76 4.67
CA ARG A 244 -9.12 -23.18 4.41
C ARG A 244 -8.88 -23.46 2.94
N ALA A 245 -9.67 -22.87 2.05
CA ALA A 245 -9.53 -23.09 0.62
C ALA A 245 -8.18 -22.58 0.10
N ILE A 246 -7.72 -21.44 0.61
CA ILE A 246 -6.37 -20.90 0.36
C ILE A 246 -5.28 -21.79 0.95
N SER A 247 -5.55 -22.46 2.07
CA SER A 247 -4.58 -23.28 2.78
C SER A 247 -4.37 -24.66 2.16
N ASN A 248 -5.25 -25.10 1.27
CA ASN A 248 -5.13 -26.40 0.60
C ASN A 248 -5.10 -26.27 -0.94
N PRO A 249 -4.08 -25.58 -1.51
CA PRO A 249 -3.91 -25.53 -2.95
C PRO A 249 -3.44 -26.90 -3.48
N GLN A 250 -3.82 -27.21 -4.72
CA GLN A 250 -3.32 -28.38 -5.43
C GLN A 250 -1.80 -28.25 -5.62
N ALA A 251 -1.05 -29.23 -5.14
CA ALA A 251 0.41 -29.27 -5.18
C ALA A 251 0.90 -29.91 -6.50
N ASP A 252 0.51 -29.34 -7.63
CA ASP A 252 1.07 -29.76 -8.92
C ASP A 252 2.49 -29.20 -9.04
N LYS A 253 3.44 -30.10 -9.27
CA LYS A 253 4.85 -29.73 -9.47
C LYS A 253 4.99 -29.03 -10.81
N LEU A 254 5.36 -27.76 -10.78
CA LEU A 254 5.79 -27.02 -11.96
C LEU A 254 7.31 -27.14 -12.08
N GLU A 255 7.77 -27.76 -13.15
CA GLU A 255 9.19 -27.77 -13.50
C GLU A 255 9.53 -26.45 -14.20
N ALA A 256 10.48 -25.69 -13.65
CA ALA A 256 11.02 -24.51 -14.31
C ALA A 256 12.01 -24.99 -15.38
N SER A 257 11.62 -24.89 -16.66
CA SER A 257 12.44 -25.33 -17.79
C SER A 257 13.39 -24.25 -18.32
N THR A 258 13.46 -23.08 -17.69
CA THR A 258 14.27 -21.95 -18.15
C THR A 258 15.69 -22.01 -17.61
N VAL A 259 16.68 -21.98 -18.50
CA VAL A 259 18.11 -21.92 -18.18
C VAL A 259 18.51 -20.46 -17.89
N LEU A 260 19.45 -20.25 -16.96
CA LEU A 260 19.88 -18.93 -16.47
C LEU A 260 20.28 -17.95 -17.60
N ASP A 261 20.82 -18.46 -18.71
CA ASP A 261 21.23 -17.68 -19.89
C ASP A 261 20.06 -17.06 -20.66
N GLU A 262 18.85 -17.59 -20.56
CA GLU A 262 17.65 -17.05 -21.23
C GLU A 262 16.90 -16.02 -20.37
N PHE A 263 17.32 -15.82 -19.12
CA PHE A 263 16.65 -14.93 -18.16
C PHE A 263 17.28 -13.51 -18.08
N LEU A 264 18.51 -13.34 -18.59
CA LEU A 264 19.28 -12.08 -18.54
C LEU A 264 18.98 -11.13 -19.72
#